data_AF-A0A3M1VK85-F1
#
_entry.id   AF-A0A3M1VK85-F1
#
_cell.length_a   1.000
_cell.length_b   1.000
_cell.length_c   1.000
_cell.angle_alpha   90.00
_cell.angle_beta   90.00
_cell.angle_gamma   90.00
#
_symmetry.space_group_name_H-M   'P 1'
#
loop_
_entity.id
_entity.type
_entity.pdbx_description
1 polymer ?
#
loop_
_entity_poly.entity_id
_entity_poly.type
_entity_poly.pdbx_seq_one_letter_code
_entity_poly.pdbx_strand_id
1 'polypeptide(L)'
;MQNASDNYLNKLEKIKESALYQQLGSADTSFIDSISRSYRFTYQELRILLEAARDLEMWGLESFKALWEQCEREVISNENGSRKKEVLRLFRKRVSILRDADNFYPKEGFRPPARRALKIISEKSNRKIFGDCPVASEKTVCCNLKTIDAVQNCAFGCSYCTIQTFYGDSAVVEEDLKSKLDAIELESGRFYHIGTGQSSDSLVWGNRNGMLDDLADFATSHPNILLELKTKSANVSWFLKNKAPANMICSWSLNTPEIIRNEEHFTASLEKRLEAAEAVVKNGGKIAFHFHPIVHYKNWKDDYLRLAESVQSRFSSDDILFISFGSLTFIKPVIKEIRKRGGNTNILKMPMVPDPHGKLTYPDDIKVELFKTMYGAFSAWHEKVYFYLCMERAEIWDRVFGWHYQTNSLFEKDFGRRVMEKLRQPVQA
;
A
#
# COMPACT_ATOMS: atom_id res chain seq x y z
N MET A 1 -6.61 40.55 33.44
CA MET A 1 -5.71 40.28 32.29
C MET A 1 -5.01 38.91 32.36
N GLN A 2 -5.25 38.06 33.38
CA GLN A 2 -4.72 36.68 33.45
C GLN A 2 -5.34 35.70 32.43
N ASN A 3 -6.56 35.92 31.93
CA ASN A 3 -7.30 34.88 31.18
C ASN A 3 -6.87 34.57 29.73
N ALA A 4 -6.18 35.46 29.00
CA ALA A 4 -5.89 35.25 27.58
C ALA A 4 -4.49 34.66 27.30
N SER A 5 -3.50 34.98 28.14
CA SER A 5 -2.16 34.40 28.06
C SER A 5 -2.16 32.96 28.57
N ASP A 6 -2.81 32.72 29.71
CA ASP A 6 -2.92 31.39 30.33
C ASP A 6 -3.68 30.40 29.43
N ASN A 7 -4.75 30.87 28.77
CA ASN A 7 -5.49 30.05 27.80
C ASN A 7 -4.65 29.66 26.57
N TYR A 8 -3.74 30.54 26.12
CA TYR A 8 -2.84 30.19 25.02
C TYR A 8 -1.76 29.19 25.45
N LEU A 9 -1.17 29.37 26.63
CA LEU A 9 -0.18 28.43 27.15
C LEU A 9 -0.80 27.05 27.33
N ASN A 10 -2.02 26.96 27.88
CA ASN A 10 -2.75 25.69 27.99
C ASN A 10 -2.99 25.02 26.64
N LYS A 11 -3.27 25.80 25.58
CA LYS A 11 -3.43 25.28 24.21
C LYS A 11 -2.11 24.74 23.66
N LEU A 12 -1.01 25.44 23.91
CA LEU A 12 0.32 25.00 23.51
C LEU A 12 0.69 23.69 24.23
N GLU A 13 0.51 23.61 25.55
CA GLU A 13 0.76 22.38 26.30
C GLU A 13 -0.09 21.21 25.80
N LYS A 14 -1.37 21.44 25.48
CA LYS A 14 -2.23 20.41 24.88
C LYS A 14 -1.73 19.91 23.52
N ILE A 15 -1.09 20.75 22.70
CA ILE A 15 -0.54 20.27 21.43
C ILE A 15 0.79 19.54 21.60
N LYS A 16 1.54 19.89 22.65
CA LYS A 16 2.78 19.19 23.00
C LYS A 16 2.53 17.74 23.38
N GLU A 17 1.39 17.43 23.99
CA GLU A 17 0.96 16.05 24.26
C GLU A 17 0.69 15.23 22.99
N SER A 18 0.60 15.86 21.81
CA SER A 18 0.34 15.14 20.57
C SER A 18 1.54 14.30 20.14
N ALA A 19 1.26 13.12 19.58
CA ALA A 19 2.31 12.23 19.06
C ALA A 19 3.16 12.88 17.96
N LEU A 20 2.60 13.83 17.20
CA LEU A 20 3.36 14.57 16.19
C LEU A 20 4.44 15.44 16.82
N TYR A 21 4.15 16.09 17.95
CA TYR A 21 5.11 16.94 18.67
C TYR A 21 6.17 16.09 19.37
N GLN A 22 5.75 15.04 20.08
CA GLN A 22 6.64 14.17 20.86
C GLN A 22 7.71 13.45 20.02
N GLN A 23 7.50 13.35 18.71
CA GLN A 23 8.41 12.67 17.80
C GLN A 23 9.39 13.63 17.10
N LEU A 24 9.22 14.95 17.23
CA LEU A 24 10.10 15.94 16.60
C LEU A 24 11.49 15.92 17.25
N GLY A 25 12.51 16.25 16.45
CA GLY A 25 13.84 16.54 16.97
C GLY A 25 13.84 17.71 17.96
N SER A 26 14.81 17.73 18.88
CA SER A 26 14.92 18.77 19.92
C SER A 26 15.08 20.19 19.35
N ALA A 27 15.74 20.32 18.20
CA ALA A 27 15.91 21.59 17.49
C ALA A 27 14.59 22.14 16.96
N ASP A 28 13.79 21.32 16.26
CA ASP A 28 12.49 21.73 15.71
C ASP A 28 11.47 21.98 16.82
N THR A 29 11.48 21.16 17.87
CA THR A 29 10.67 21.34 19.07
C THR A 29 10.88 22.73 19.69
N SER A 30 12.16 23.07 19.95
CA SER A 30 12.53 24.36 20.54
C SER A 30 12.16 25.55 19.65
N PHE A 31 12.31 25.38 18.33
CA PHE A 31 11.99 26.42 17.36
C PHE A 31 10.47 26.64 17.23
N ILE A 32 9.68 25.56 17.13
CA ILE A 32 8.21 25.61 17.09
C ILE A 32 7.67 26.30 18.35
N ASP A 33 8.21 26.01 19.53
CA ASP A 33 7.83 26.69 20.77
C ASP A 33 8.09 28.20 20.72
N SER A 34 9.24 28.61 20.19
CA SER A 34 9.60 30.02 20.02
C SER A 34 8.62 30.76 19.10
N ILE A 35 8.41 30.24 17.87
CA ILE A 35 7.51 30.88 16.90
C ILE A 35 6.05 30.85 17.37
N SER A 36 5.65 29.83 18.14
CA SER A 36 4.30 29.74 18.71
C SER A 36 4.04 30.86 19.71
N ARG A 37 4.99 31.14 20.60
CA ARG A 37 4.88 32.25 21.57
C ARG A 37 4.82 33.61 20.87
N SER A 38 5.56 33.78 19.78
CA SER A 38 5.59 35.01 18.98
C SER A 38 4.28 35.25 18.21
N TYR A 39 3.86 34.27 17.40
CA TYR A 39 2.72 34.44 16.49
C TYR A 39 1.36 34.06 17.07
N ARG A 40 1.33 33.38 18.23
CA ARG A 40 0.11 32.91 18.89
C ARG A 40 -0.82 32.11 17.98
N PHE A 41 -0.26 31.08 17.32
CA PHE A 41 -0.99 30.22 16.37
C PHE A 41 -2.23 29.54 16.98
N THR A 42 -3.30 29.41 16.21
CA THR A 42 -4.44 28.57 16.59
C THR A 42 -4.05 27.09 16.66
N TYR A 43 -4.87 26.26 17.31
CA TYR A 43 -4.61 24.82 17.40
C TYR A 43 -4.48 24.18 16.00
N GLN A 44 -5.32 24.58 15.05
CA GLN A 44 -5.26 24.09 13.67
C GLN A 44 -4.02 24.57 12.92
N GLU A 45 -3.59 25.82 13.16
CA GLU A 45 -2.34 26.34 12.59
C GLU A 45 -1.14 25.56 13.12
N LEU A 46 -1.06 25.35 14.43
CA LEU A 46 0.00 24.55 15.06
C LEU A 46 0.02 23.12 14.52
N ARG A 47 -1.15 22.48 14.39
CA ARG A 47 -1.25 21.13 13.81
C ARG A 47 -0.65 21.07 12.40
N ILE A 48 -0.93 22.07 11.57
CA ILE A 48 -0.39 22.14 10.20
C ILE A 48 1.13 22.35 10.21
N LEU A 49 1.66 23.15 11.13
CA LEU A 49 3.11 23.31 11.29
C LEU A 49 3.78 22.02 11.73
N LEU A 50 3.20 21.29 12.69
CA LEU A 50 3.71 19.98 13.12
C LEU A 50 3.67 18.96 11.99
N GLU A 51 2.57 18.87 11.24
CA GLU A 51 2.48 17.98 10.09
C GLU A 51 3.54 18.32 9.02
N ALA A 52 3.77 19.61 8.75
CA ALA A 52 4.81 20.05 7.82
C ALA A 52 6.23 19.76 8.31
N ALA A 53 6.51 19.96 9.61
CA ALA A 53 7.80 19.65 10.20
C ALA A 53 8.10 18.15 10.09
N ARG A 54 7.11 17.30 10.39
CA ARG A 54 7.23 15.84 10.21
C ARG A 54 7.45 15.44 8.75
N ASP A 55 6.71 16.04 7.83
CA ASP A 55 6.87 15.77 6.40
C ASP A 55 8.29 16.12 5.94
N LEU A 56 8.81 17.31 6.27
CA LEU A 56 10.17 17.75 5.91
C LEU A 56 11.26 16.84 6.49
N GLU A 57 11.11 16.42 7.74
CA GLU A 57 12.01 15.48 8.41
C GLU A 57 12.01 14.11 7.73
N MET A 58 10.82 13.54 7.48
CA MET A 58 10.69 12.25 6.80
C MET A 58 11.29 12.29 5.39
N TRP A 59 11.12 13.40 4.67
CA TRP A 59 11.67 13.57 3.32
C TRP A 59 13.20 13.78 3.29
N GLY A 60 13.83 14.01 4.46
CA GLY A 60 15.25 14.34 4.54
C GLY A 60 15.63 15.60 3.76
N LEU A 61 14.68 16.54 3.64
CA LEU A 61 14.87 17.81 2.93
C LEU A 61 15.29 18.92 3.91
N GLU A 62 15.14 20.18 3.49
CA GLU A 62 15.41 21.38 4.30
C GLU A 62 14.75 21.29 5.68
N SER A 63 15.47 21.70 6.73
CA SER A 63 14.92 21.70 8.08
C SER A 63 13.74 22.67 8.19
N PHE A 64 12.77 22.33 9.05
CA PHE A 64 11.59 23.18 9.28
C PHE A 64 12.00 24.61 9.65
N LYS A 65 12.99 24.75 10.52
CA LYS A 65 13.55 26.04 10.94
C LYS A 65 14.05 26.88 9.77
N ALA A 66 14.91 26.31 8.92
CA ALA A 66 15.51 27.04 7.80
C ALA A 66 14.43 27.55 6.82
N LEU A 67 13.49 26.67 6.46
CA LEU A 67 12.39 27.01 5.56
C LEU A 67 11.49 28.11 6.14
N TRP A 68 11.18 28.04 7.44
CA TRP A 68 10.38 29.06 8.13
C TRP A 68 11.08 30.41 8.16
N GLU A 69 12.34 30.47 8.60
CA GLU A 69 13.12 31.70 8.68
C GLU A 69 13.27 32.37 7.31
N GLN A 70 13.39 31.59 6.24
CA GLN A 70 13.38 32.13 4.88
C GLN A 70 12.03 32.77 4.53
N CYS A 71 10.91 32.15 4.91
CA CYS A 71 9.58 32.74 4.69
C CYS A 71 9.43 34.05 5.47
N GLU A 72 9.94 34.12 6.71
CA GLU A 72 9.88 35.34 7.52
C GLU A 72 10.68 36.49 6.93
N ARG A 73 11.87 36.22 6.39
CA ARG A 73 12.71 37.25 5.74
C ARG A 73 12.05 37.86 4.51
N GLU A 74 11.26 37.07 3.77
CA GLU A 74 10.61 37.52 2.53
C GLU A 74 9.31 38.30 2.77
N VAL A 75 8.70 38.16 3.95
CA VAL A 75 7.49 38.93 4.29
C VAL A 75 7.90 40.29 4.84
N ILE A 76 7.52 41.35 4.14
CA ILE A 76 7.87 42.75 4.46
C ILE A 76 6.86 43.40 5.43
N SER A 77 5.66 42.83 5.60
CA SER A 77 4.60 43.39 6.45
C SER A 77 5.03 43.52 7.92
N ASN A 78 4.83 44.72 8.49
CA ASN A 78 5.18 45.08 9.86
C ASN A 78 4.00 44.92 10.86
N GLU A 79 2.79 44.61 10.38
CA GLU A 79 1.64 44.38 11.24
C GLU A 79 1.52 42.90 11.63
N ASN A 80 1.60 42.58 12.92
CA ASN A 80 1.66 41.20 13.43
C ASN A 80 0.52 40.28 12.92
N GLY A 81 -0.71 40.78 12.79
CA GLY A 81 -1.86 40.01 12.29
C GLY A 81 -1.77 39.69 10.80
N SER A 82 -1.32 40.68 10.00
CA SER A 82 -1.09 40.54 8.56
C SER A 82 0.13 39.66 8.27
N ARG A 83 1.24 39.91 9.00
CA ARG A 83 2.50 39.17 8.90
C ARG A 83 2.34 37.68 9.16
N LYS A 84 1.68 37.28 10.26
CA LYS A 84 1.43 35.85 10.57
C LYS A 84 0.78 35.12 9.41
N LYS A 85 -0.29 35.71 8.86
CA LYS A 85 -1.09 35.11 7.79
C LYS A 85 -0.27 34.98 6.51
N GLU A 86 0.54 35.98 6.19
CA GLU A 86 1.41 35.99 5.01
C GLU A 86 2.53 34.96 5.12
N VAL A 87 3.25 34.90 6.24
CA VAL A 87 4.32 33.91 6.49
C VAL A 87 3.75 32.51 6.42
N LEU A 88 2.62 32.24 7.10
CA LEU A 88 2.00 30.92 7.10
C LEU A 88 1.52 30.50 5.71
N ARG A 89 0.98 31.44 4.92
CA ARG A 89 0.59 31.19 3.52
C ARG A 89 1.79 30.86 2.65
N LEU A 90 2.87 31.61 2.76
CA LEU A 90 4.11 31.39 2.01
C LEU A 90 4.75 30.05 2.38
N PHE A 91 4.85 29.76 3.69
CA PHE A 91 5.37 28.49 4.20
C PHE A 91 4.57 27.30 3.68
N ARG A 92 3.23 27.32 3.78
CA ARG A 92 2.36 26.26 3.22
C ARG A 92 2.56 26.08 1.72
N LYS A 93 2.69 27.18 0.97
CA LYS A 93 2.95 27.13 -0.47
C LYS A 93 4.27 26.42 -0.76
N ARG A 94 5.34 26.73 -0.02
CA ARG A 94 6.65 26.08 -0.20
C ARG A 94 6.64 24.60 0.16
N VAL A 95 6.02 24.23 1.28
CA VAL A 95 5.86 22.82 1.65
C VAL A 95 5.09 22.05 0.57
N SER A 96 4.04 22.66 -0.02
CA SER A 96 3.33 22.06 -1.16
C SER A 96 4.23 21.88 -2.38
N ILE A 97 5.03 22.90 -2.74
CA ILE A 97 5.99 22.81 -3.85
C ILE A 97 7.00 21.68 -3.61
N LEU A 98 7.54 21.55 -2.39
CA LEU A 98 8.47 20.47 -2.04
C LEU A 98 7.82 19.09 -2.13
N ARG A 99 6.57 18.97 -1.67
CA ARG A 99 5.78 17.72 -1.75
C ARG A 99 5.55 17.30 -3.20
N ASP A 100 5.17 18.26 -4.05
CA ASP A 100 4.73 18.00 -5.41
C ASP A 100 5.90 17.95 -6.41
N ALA A 101 7.10 18.40 -6.02
CA ALA A 101 8.33 18.28 -6.81
C ALA A 101 8.74 16.82 -7.04
N ASP A 102 9.64 16.59 -8.01
CA ASP A 102 10.20 15.26 -8.32
C ASP A 102 10.65 14.53 -7.05
N ASN A 103 10.20 13.28 -6.91
CA ASN A 103 10.59 12.43 -5.81
C ASN A 103 11.87 11.66 -6.17
N PHE A 104 12.87 11.73 -5.28
CA PHE A 104 14.16 11.06 -5.43
C PHE A 104 14.38 10.14 -4.25
N TYR A 105 14.71 8.90 -4.54
CA TYR A 105 15.08 7.93 -3.53
C TYR A 105 16.61 7.76 -3.49
N PRO A 106 17.21 7.60 -2.29
CA PRO A 106 18.64 7.34 -2.19
C PRO A 106 18.98 5.94 -2.70
N LYS A 107 20.06 5.85 -3.49
CA LYS A 107 20.57 4.58 -4.02
C LYS A 107 20.97 3.58 -2.94
N GLU A 108 21.47 4.05 -1.80
CA GLU A 108 21.82 3.20 -0.65
C GLU A 108 20.58 2.71 0.12
N GLY A 109 19.43 3.33 -0.12
CA GLY A 109 18.21 3.08 0.64
C GLY A 109 18.11 3.92 1.91
N PHE A 110 16.89 4.16 2.36
CA PHE A 110 16.65 4.66 3.71
C PHE A 110 17.06 3.63 4.76
N ARG A 111 17.55 4.13 5.89
CA ARG A 111 17.79 3.29 7.07
C ARG A 111 16.45 2.66 7.47
N PRO A 112 16.36 1.32 7.54
CA PRO A 112 15.13 0.67 7.97
C PRO A 112 14.73 1.17 9.37
N PRO A 113 13.44 1.39 9.64
CA PRO A 113 12.98 1.71 10.98
C PRO A 113 13.35 0.57 11.92
N ALA A 114 13.40 0.85 13.23
CA ALA A 114 13.57 -0.21 14.22
C ALA A 114 12.49 -1.29 14.01
N ARG A 115 12.90 -2.56 13.97
CA ARG A 115 11.95 -3.64 13.76
C ARG A 115 10.98 -3.68 14.93
N ARG A 116 9.68 -3.53 14.65
CA ARG A 116 8.63 -3.67 15.67
C ARG A 116 8.73 -5.06 16.29
N ALA A 117 8.73 -5.13 17.62
CA ALA A 117 8.63 -6.38 18.37
C ALA A 117 7.20 -6.93 18.24
N LEU A 118 6.91 -7.54 17.09
CA LEU A 118 5.59 -8.09 16.78
C LEU A 118 5.39 -9.39 17.55
N LYS A 119 4.45 -9.40 18.49
CA LYS A 119 4.05 -10.63 19.19
C LYS A 119 3.21 -11.47 18.24
N ILE A 120 3.53 -12.75 18.11
CA ILE A 120 2.72 -13.67 17.30
C ILE A 120 1.91 -14.50 18.27
N ILE A 121 0.59 -14.40 18.17
CA ILE A 121 -0.34 -15.13 19.02
C ILE A 121 -1.29 -15.96 18.17
N SER A 122 -1.66 -17.12 18.69
CA SER A 122 -2.75 -17.94 18.17
C SER A 122 -3.94 -17.71 19.08
N GLU A 123 -5.10 -17.41 18.51
CA GLU A 123 -6.31 -17.17 19.28
C GLU A 123 -7.51 -17.74 18.55
N LYS A 124 -8.35 -18.48 19.28
CA LYS A 124 -9.71 -18.78 18.87
C LYS A 124 -10.61 -17.58 19.13
N SER A 125 -11.11 -16.96 18.07
CA SER A 125 -11.89 -15.72 18.18
C SER A 125 -13.28 -15.86 17.55
N ASN A 126 -14.22 -14.97 17.91
CA ASN A 126 -15.54 -14.89 17.25
C ASN A 126 -15.51 -14.03 15.97
N ARG A 127 -14.33 -13.60 15.51
CA ARG A 127 -14.22 -12.73 14.34
C ARG A 127 -14.67 -13.47 13.07
N LYS A 128 -15.43 -12.78 12.22
CA LYS A 128 -15.73 -13.26 10.87
C LYS A 128 -14.45 -13.18 10.04
N ILE A 129 -14.03 -14.31 9.47
CA ILE A 129 -12.82 -14.39 8.64
C ILE A 129 -13.12 -14.17 7.15
N PHE A 130 -14.37 -14.37 6.70
CA PHE A 130 -14.75 -14.25 5.30
C PHE A 130 -15.55 -12.98 5.04
N GLY A 131 -15.15 -12.19 4.04
CA GLY A 131 -15.79 -10.90 3.76
C GLY A 131 -15.53 -10.35 2.36
N ASP A 132 -16.05 -9.15 2.12
CA ASP A 132 -15.78 -8.38 0.91
C ASP A 132 -14.43 -7.67 1.04
N CYS A 133 -13.72 -7.51 -0.08
CA CYS A 133 -12.58 -6.62 -0.15
C CYS A 133 -13.00 -5.20 0.31
N PRO A 134 -12.30 -4.57 1.27
CA PRO A 134 -12.73 -3.30 1.87
C PRO A 134 -12.63 -2.11 0.92
N VAL A 135 -12.09 -2.32 -0.29
CA VAL A 135 -12.06 -1.33 -1.35
C VAL A 135 -13.01 -1.65 -2.51
N ALA A 136 -13.84 -2.70 -2.37
CA ALA A 136 -14.89 -2.99 -3.33
C ALA A 136 -15.86 -1.81 -3.45
N SER A 137 -16.18 -1.43 -4.68
CA SER A 137 -17.11 -0.33 -4.92
C SER A 137 -17.71 -0.37 -6.32
N GLU A 138 -18.99 0.01 -6.41
CA GLU A 138 -19.70 0.32 -7.65
C GLU A 138 -19.21 1.61 -8.33
N LYS A 139 -18.48 2.49 -7.62
CA LYS A 139 -17.90 3.71 -8.21
C LYS A 139 -16.60 3.45 -9.01
N THR A 140 -16.10 2.23 -8.97
CA THR A 140 -14.88 1.77 -9.63
C THR A 140 -15.18 0.51 -10.42
N VAL A 141 -14.36 0.18 -11.42
CA VAL A 141 -14.45 -1.11 -12.11
C VAL A 141 -13.77 -2.16 -11.23
N CYS A 142 -14.57 -2.93 -10.47
CA CYS A 142 -14.09 -3.78 -9.38
C CYS A 142 -14.21 -5.27 -9.68
N CYS A 143 -13.24 -6.06 -9.22
CA CYS A 143 -13.19 -7.52 -9.38
C CYS A 143 -14.10 -8.29 -8.41
N ASN A 144 -14.80 -7.62 -7.49
CA ASN A 144 -15.62 -8.24 -6.43
C ASN A 144 -14.87 -9.28 -5.57
N LEU A 145 -13.56 -9.09 -5.39
CA LEU A 145 -12.71 -9.94 -4.56
C LEU A 145 -13.33 -10.17 -3.17
N LYS A 146 -13.41 -11.43 -2.76
CA LYS A 146 -13.68 -11.83 -1.37
C LYS A 146 -12.37 -12.03 -0.62
N THR A 147 -12.41 -11.98 0.71
CA THR A 147 -11.21 -12.14 1.53
C THR A 147 -11.38 -13.20 2.60
N ILE A 148 -10.30 -13.91 2.91
CA ILE A 148 -10.16 -14.78 4.08
C ILE A 148 -9.04 -14.23 4.97
N ASP A 149 -9.39 -13.78 6.16
CA ASP A 149 -8.47 -13.19 7.12
C ASP A 149 -7.93 -14.25 8.09
N ALA A 150 -7.09 -15.16 7.59
CA ALA A 150 -6.46 -16.22 8.41
C ALA A 150 -5.50 -15.66 9.48
N VAL A 151 -4.85 -14.55 9.16
CA VAL A 151 -3.97 -13.81 10.08
C VAL A 151 -4.32 -12.34 10.02
N GLN A 152 -4.37 -11.69 11.17
CA GLN A 152 -4.47 -10.23 11.27
C GLN A 152 -3.13 -9.62 11.64
N ASN A 153 -2.79 -8.48 11.04
CA ASN A 153 -1.50 -7.79 11.09
C ASN A 153 -0.38 -8.48 10.29
N CYS A 154 0.71 -7.78 10.03
CA CYS A 154 1.81 -8.25 9.18
C CYS A 154 3.18 -8.05 9.85
N ALA A 155 4.13 -8.96 9.53
CA ALA A 155 5.52 -8.92 10.00
C ALA A 155 6.43 -7.96 9.20
N PHE A 156 5.96 -7.44 8.07
CA PHE A 156 6.70 -6.48 7.24
C PHE A 156 6.53 -5.06 7.72
N GLY A 157 7.37 -4.14 7.21
CA GLY A 157 7.42 -2.73 7.61
C GLY A 157 7.26 -1.78 6.42
N CYS A 158 6.36 -2.07 5.48
CA CYS A 158 6.16 -1.19 4.33
C CYS A 158 5.70 0.20 4.80
N SER A 159 6.29 1.26 4.27
CA SER A 159 6.03 2.62 4.73
C SER A 159 4.59 3.05 4.45
N TYR A 160 4.04 2.64 3.31
CA TYR A 160 2.67 2.87 2.85
C TYR A 160 1.62 1.88 3.42
N CYS A 161 2.00 1.01 4.37
CA CYS A 161 1.14 -0.10 4.79
C CYS A 161 -0.16 0.38 5.44
N THR A 162 -1.30 -0.03 4.86
CA THR A 162 -2.62 0.20 5.45
C THR A 162 -2.89 -0.75 6.64
N ILE A 163 -2.46 -2.02 6.56
CA ILE A 163 -2.67 -3.05 7.59
C ILE A 163 -2.15 -2.59 8.95
N GLN A 164 -0.91 -2.08 9.01
CA GLN A 164 -0.32 -1.63 10.28
C GLN A 164 -1.04 -0.45 10.94
N THR A 165 -1.88 0.28 10.19
CA THR A 165 -2.70 1.36 10.75
C THR A 165 -3.90 0.81 11.53
N PHE A 166 -4.37 -0.40 11.23
CA PHE A 166 -5.61 -0.96 11.77
C PHE A 166 -5.41 -2.00 12.87
N TYR A 167 -4.20 -2.57 12.99
CA TYR A 167 -3.90 -3.61 13.97
C TYR A 167 -2.83 -3.15 14.96
N GLY A 168 -2.90 -3.67 16.19
CA GLY A 168 -1.95 -3.33 17.26
C GLY A 168 -0.57 -3.97 17.10
N ASP A 169 0.06 -4.29 18.22
CA ASP A 169 1.44 -4.82 18.26
C ASP A 169 1.54 -6.34 18.20
N SER A 170 0.43 -7.02 17.93
CA SER A 170 0.35 -8.47 17.79
C SER A 170 -0.12 -8.87 16.39
N ALA A 171 0.47 -9.92 15.83
CA ALA A 171 -0.11 -10.68 14.73
C ALA A 171 -0.90 -11.86 15.28
N VAL A 172 -2.17 -11.94 14.88
CA VAL A 172 -3.14 -12.87 15.45
C VAL A 172 -3.51 -13.91 14.41
N VAL A 173 -2.98 -15.11 14.57
CA VAL A 173 -3.30 -16.29 13.76
C VAL A 173 -4.62 -16.88 14.27
N GLU A 174 -5.56 -17.13 13.36
CA GLU A 174 -6.80 -17.83 13.73
C GLU A 174 -6.49 -19.27 14.10
N GLU A 175 -6.78 -19.65 15.35
CA GLU A 175 -6.55 -21.02 15.82
C GLU A 175 -7.63 -21.99 15.31
N ASP A 176 -8.87 -21.51 15.13
CA ASP A 176 -10.02 -22.30 14.67
C ASP A 176 -10.31 -22.08 13.18
N LEU A 177 -9.26 -21.97 12.36
CA LEU A 177 -9.38 -21.61 10.95
C LEU A 177 -10.19 -22.66 10.18
N LYS A 178 -9.86 -23.95 10.33
CA LYS A 178 -10.57 -25.06 9.69
C LYS A 178 -12.09 -25.00 9.87
N SER A 179 -12.56 -24.97 11.12
CA SER A 179 -14.00 -24.94 11.43
C SER A 179 -14.69 -23.72 10.82
N LYS A 180 -14.01 -22.57 10.76
CA LYS A 180 -14.57 -21.36 10.14
C LYS A 180 -14.60 -21.43 8.63
N LEU A 181 -13.62 -22.07 7.99
CA LEU A 181 -13.61 -22.31 6.55
C LEU A 181 -14.73 -23.28 6.15
N ASP A 182 -14.91 -24.36 6.92
CA ASP A 182 -15.97 -25.35 6.69
C ASP A 182 -17.38 -24.75 6.87
N ALA A 183 -17.51 -23.66 7.63
CA ALA A 183 -18.75 -22.93 7.82
C ALA A 183 -19.05 -21.87 6.72
N ILE A 184 -18.14 -21.67 5.75
CA ILE A 184 -18.38 -20.73 4.64
C ILE A 184 -19.30 -21.40 3.61
N GLU A 185 -20.48 -20.83 3.43
CA GLU A 185 -21.40 -21.25 2.36
C GLU A 185 -21.12 -20.47 1.07
N LEU A 186 -20.81 -21.19 -0.02
CA LEU A 186 -20.61 -20.65 -1.36
C LEU A 186 -21.64 -21.22 -2.34
N GLU A 187 -22.16 -20.37 -3.22
CA GLU A 187 -23.13 -20.80 -4.24
C GLU A 187 -22.43 -21.69 -5.27
N SER A 188 -22.96 -22.91 -5.46
CA SER A 188 -22.47 -23.81 -6.51
C SER A 188 -22.69 -23.20 -7.90
N GLY A 189 -21.68 -23.31 -8.76
CA GLY A 189 -21.72 -22.77 -10.12
C GLY A 189 -21.40 -21.27 -10.24
N ARG A 190 -21.30 -20.54 -9.13
CA ARG A 190 -20.78 -19.16 -9.11
C ARG A 190 -19.26 -19.17 -8.93
N PHE A 191 -18.56 -18.37 -9.72
CA PHE A 191 -17.12 -18.15 -9.52
C PHE A 191 -16.87 -17.23 -8.32
N TYR A 192 -15.85 -17.54 -7.52
CA TYR A 192 -15.36 -16.65 -6.46
C TYR A 192 -13.85 -16.47 -6.55
N HIS A 193 -13.39 -15.24 -6.65
CA HIS A 193 -11.99 -14.90 -6.40
C HIS A 193 -11.84 -14.55 -4.91
N ILE A 194 -11.02 -15.32 -4.19
CA ILE A 194 -10.84 -15.18 -2.75
C ILE A 194 -9.37 -14.93 -2.43
N GLY A 195 -9.03 -13.81 -1.81
CA GLY A 195 -7.66 -13.46 -1.43
C GLY A 195 -7.41 -13.58 0.08
N THR A 196 -6.21 -13.99 0.48
CA THR A 196 -5.81 -14.05 1.90
C THR A 196 -4.89 -12.91 2.34
N GLY A 197 -4.56 -11.99 1.42
CA GLY A 197 -3.57 -10.91 1.63
C GLY A 197 -4.14 -9.56 2.10
N GLN A 198 -5.39 -9.52 2.58
CA GLN A 198 -6.06 -8.26 2.94
C GLN A 198 -5.68 -7.77 4.35
N SER A 199 -5.68 -8.67 5.32
CA SER A 199 -5.37 -8.39 6.73
C SER A 199 -3.93 -8.73 7.12
N SER A 200 -3.19 -9.42 6.23
CA SER A 200 -1.80 -9.84 6.43
C SER A 200 -1.09 -10.16 5.11
N ASP A 201 0.14 -10.65 5.19
CA ASP A 201 0.82 -11.31 4.07
C ASP A 201 0.58 -12.82 4.15
N SER A 202 0.17 -13.44 3.04
CA SER A 202 -0.29 -14.83 3.03
C SER A 202 0.79 -15.87 3.33
N LEU A 203 2.06 -15.59 3.00
CA LEU A 203 3.13 -16.61 3.05
C LEU A 203 4.23 -16.32 4.09
N VAL A 204 4.30 -15.09 4.63
CA VAL A 204 5.30 -14.74 5.63
C VAL A 204 5.25 -15.63 6.89
N TRP A 205 4.09 -16.21 7.18
CA TRP A 205 3.86 -17.05 8.36
C TRP A 205 4.20 -18.53 8.14
N GLY A 206 4.40 -18.95 6.89
CA GLY A 206 4.47 -20.36 6.52
C GLY A 206 3.20 -21.12 6.91
N ASN A 207 3.32 -22.43 7.08
CA ASN A 207 2.20 -23.28 7.49
C ASN A 207 1.99 -23.30 9.02
N ARG A 208 2.06 -22.14 9.67
CA ARG A 208 1.86 -22.06 11.12
C ARG A 208 0.44 -22.48 11.47
N ASN A 209 0.30 -23.32 12.49
CA ASN A 209 -0.97 -23.93 12.92
C ASN A 209 -1.72 -24.68 11.81
N GLY A 210 -1.02 -25.18 10.77
CA GLY A 210 -1.68 -25.88 9.65
C GLY A 210 -2.46 -24.96 8.71
N MET A 211 -2.30 -23.63 8.78
CA MET A 211 -3.16 -22.70 8.02
C MET A 211 -3.14 -22.90 6.50
N LEU A 212 -2.00 -23.33 5.93
CA LEU A 212 -1.91 -23.60 4.50
C LEU A 212 -2.54 -24.95 4.14
N ASP A 213 -2.52 -25.92 5.05
CA ASP A 213 -3.24 -27.19 4.89
C ASP A 213 -4.75 -26.94 4.91
N ASP A 214 -5.24 -26.17 5.89
CA ASP A 214 -6.66 -25.79 6.00
C ASP A 214 -7.16 -25.04 4.75
N LEU A 215 -6.36 -24.10 4.23
CA LEU A 215 -6.65 -23.36 3.00
C LEU A 215 -6.63 -24.27 1.77
N ALA A 216 -5.73 -25.24 1.70
CA ALA A 216 -5.67 -26.21 0.62
C ALA A 216 -6.88 -27.16 0.61
N ASP A 217 -7.30 -27.64 1.79
CA ASP A 217 -8.52 -28.42 1.94
C ASP A 217 -9.76 -27.63 1.51
N PHE A 218 -9.82 -26.36 1.90
CA PHE A 218 -10.90 -25.46 1.52
C PHE A 218 -10.94 -25.26 -0.01
N ALA A 219 -9.80 -25.00 -0.65
CA ALA A 219 -9.73 -24.87 -2.10
C ALA A 219 -10.10 -26.17 -2.84
N THR A 220 -9.67 -27.32 -2.31
CA THR A 220 -10.00 -28.65 -2.86
C THR A 220 -11.50 -28.93 -2.80
N SER A 221 -12.15 -28.55 -1.70
CA SER A 221 -13.60 -28.73 -1.50
C SER A 221 -14.46 -27.79 -2.36
N HIS A 222 -13.88 -26.72 -2.90
CA HIS A 222 -14.61 -25.69 -3.64
C HIS A 222 -13.97 -25.41 -5.02
N PRO A 223 -14.18 -26.28 -6.03
CA PRO A 223 -13.52 -26.16 -7.34
C PRO A 223 -13.94 -24.90 -8.15
N ASN A 224 -14.99 -24.19 -7.73
CA ASN A 224 -15.48 -22.96 -8.32
C ASN A 224 -14.79 -21.68 -7.79
N ILE A 225 -13.85 -21.80 -6.83
CA ILE A 225 -13.07 -20.66 -6.34
C ILE A 225 -11.72 -20.58 -7.03
N LEU A 226 -11.15 -19.37 -7.06
CA LEU A 226 -9.72 -19.13 -7.17
C LEU A 226 -9.23 -18.56 -5.84
N LEU A 227 -8.48 -19.36 -5.07
CA LEU A 227 -7.87 -18.96 -3.80
C LEU A 227 -6.48 -18.38 -4.05
N GLU A 228 -6.32 -17.09 -3.78
CA GLU A 228 -5.09 -16.35 -4.01
C GLU A 228 -4.33 -16.06 -2.71
N LEU A 229 -3.07 -16.51 -2.66
CA LEU A 229 -2.12 -16.22 -1.59
C LEU A 229 -1.17 -15.12 -2.06
N LYS A 230 -1.52 -13.87 -1.75
CA LYS A 230 -0.75 -12.68 -2.12
C LYS A 230 0.38 -12.43 -1.13
N THR A 231 1.60 -12.27 -1.64
CA THR A 231 2.78 -12.10 -0.79
C THR A 231 3.82 -11.09 -1.30
N LYS A 232 4.65 -10.62 -0.37
CA LYS A 232 5.96 -9.96 -0.57
C LYS A 232 7.12 -10.78 0.00
N SER A 233 6.86 -12.03 0.39
CA SER A 233 7.84 -12.97 0.94
C SER A 233 8.42 -13.88 -0.16
N ALA A 234 9.46 -14.63 0.21
CA ALA A 234 10.01 -15.74 -0.57
C ALA A 234 9.71 -17.10 0.09
N ASN A 235 8.81 -17.16 1.08
CA ASN A 235 8.56 -18.36 1.85
C ASN A 235 7.54 -19.28 1.15
N VAL A 236 8.00 -20.01 0.14
CA VAL A 236 7.19 -20.94 -0.65
C VAL A 236 7.40 -22.41 -0.26
N SER A 237 8.07 -22.66 0.87
CA SER A 237 8.49 -24.02 1.26
C SER A 237 7.36 -25.05 1.32
N TRP A 238 6.15 -24.63 1.68
CA TRP A 238 4.97 -25.50 1.69
C TRP A 238 4.56 -25.93 0.26
N PHE A 239 4.56 -25.00 -0.69
CA PHE A 239 4.22 -25.27 -2.10
C PHE A 239 5.23 -26.16 -2.80
N LEU A 240 6.48 -26.22 -2.33
CA LEU A 240 7.52 -27.09 -2.89
C LEU A 240 7.48 -28.52 -2.32
N LYS A 241 6.86 -28.71 -1.16
CA LYS A 241 6.79 -29.99 -0.45
C LYS A 241 5.44 -30.69 -0.60
N ASN A 242 4.40 -29.94 -0.94
CA ASN A 242 3.03 -30.42 -1.03
C ASN A 242 2.47 -30.18 -2.42
N LYS A 243 1.52 -31.04 -2.82
CA LYS A 243 0.77 -30.85 -4.05
C LYS A 243 -0.39 -29.89 -3.79
N ALA A 244 -0.17 -28.61 -4.03
CA ALA A 244 -1.23 -27.61 -3.92
C ALA A 244 -2.38 -27.91 -4.90
N PRO A 245 -3.66 -27.70 -4.52
CA PRO A 245 -4.76 -27.80 -5.45
C PRO A 245 -4.61 -26.70 -6.51
N ALA A 246 -4.96 -27.00 -7.77
CA ALA A 246 -4.71 -26.10 -8.89
C ALA A 246 -5.32 -24.71 -8.69
N ASN A 247 -6.48 -24.64 -8.02
CA ASN A 247 -7.19 -23.40 -7.74
C ASN A 247 -6.70 -22.64 -6.51
N MET A 248 -5.58 -23.06 -5.90
CA MET A 248 -4.86 -22.32 -4.87
C MET A 248 -3.53 -21.84 -5.44
N ILE A 249 -3.45 -20.53 -5.73
CA ILE A 249 -2.31 -19.93 -6.41
C ILE A 249 -1.53 -18.99 -5.49
N CYS A 250 -0.24 -18.84 -5.77
CA CYS A 250 0.55 -17.75 -5.21
C CYS A 250 0.52 -16.53 -6.14
N SER A 251 0.49 -15.34 -5.55
CA SER A 251 0.74 -14.11 -6.29
C SER A 251 1.75 -13.23 -5.56
N TRP A 252 2.56 -12.50 -6.33
CA TRP A 252 3.57 -11.61 -5.76
C TRP A 252 3.22 -10.15 -6.02
N SER A 253 3.30 -9.33 -4.96
CA SER A 253 3.41 -7.89 -5.17
C SER A 253 4.83 -7.58 -5.65
N LEU A 254 4.95 -7.01 -6.85
CA LEU A 254 6.23 -6.60 -7.42
C LEU A 254 6.35 -5.08 -7.38
N ASN A 255 7.58 -4.62 -7.16
CA ASN A 255 7.94 -3.22 -7.21
C ASN A 255 9.38 -3.07 -7.68
N THR A 256 9.78 -1.85 -8.03
CA THR A 256 11.15 -1.60 -8.46
C THR A 256 12.11 -1.82 -7.29
N PRO A 257 13.38 -2.21 -7.55
CA PRO A 257 14.38 -2.33 -6.48
C PRO A 257 14.54 -1.05 -5.65
N GLU A 258 14.34 0.12 -6.28
CA GLU A 258 14.33 1.44 -5.63
C GLU A 258 13.25 1.54 -4.55
N ILE A 259 12.00 1.22 -4.88
CA ILE A 259 10.88 1.26 -3.92
C ILE A 259 11.02 0.16 -2.87
N ILE A 260 11.43 -1.04 -3.25
CA ILE A 260 11.59 -2.14 -2.28
C ILE A 260 12.60 -1.77 -1.20
N ARG A 261 13.75 -1.24 -1.60
CA ARG A 261 14.83 -0.88 -0.67
C ARG A 261 14.45 0.27 0.26
N ASN A 262 13.74 1.27 -0.26
CA ASN A 262 13.42 2.49 0.48
C ASN A 262 12.11 2.42 1.27
N GLU A 263 11.13 1.65 0.82
CA GLU A 263 9.76 1.73 1.32
C GLU A 263 9.17 0.37 1.71
N GLU A 264 9.75 -0.77 1.32
CA GLU A 264 9.22 -2.11 1.62
C GLU A 264 10.10 -2.86 2.64
N HIS A 265 10.35 -2.25 3.80
CA HIS A 265 11.25 -2.82 4.80
C HIS A 265 10.83 -4.21 5.29
N PHE A 266 11.84 -5.04 5.55
CA PHE A 266 11.73 -6.42 6.05
C PHE A 266 11.01 -7.41 5.10
N THR A 267 10.72 -7.00 3.86
CA THR A 267 10.20 -7.89 2.81
C THR A 267 11.33 -8.60 2.07
N ALA A 268 10.98 -9.56 1.19
CA ALA A 268 11.95 -10.13 0.26
C ALA A 268 12.33 -9.09 -0.82
N SER A 269 13.57 -9.13 -1.30
CA SER A 269 13.99 -8.36 -2.47
C SER A 269 13.23 -8.79 -3.73
N LEU A 270 13.26 -7.97 -4.79
CA LEU A 270 12.66 -8.34 -6.08
C LEU A 270 13.16 -9.71 -6.55
N GLU A 271 14.47 -9.92 -6.56
CA GLU A 271 15.08 -11.17 -7.01
C GLU A 271 14.52 -12.38 -6.26
N LYS A 272 14.49 -12.32 -4.92
CA LYS A 272 13.96 -13.41 -4.09
C LYS A 272 12.47 -13.67 -4.32
N ARG A 273 11.69 -12.65 -4.68
CA ARG A 273 10.27 -12.82 -5.05
C ARG A 273 10.15 -13.55 -6.39
N LEU A 274 10.95 -13.16 -7.38
CA LEU A 274 10.96 -13.80 -8.70
C LEU A 274 11.48 -15.24 -8.63
N GLU A 275 12.56 -15.50 -7.90
CA GLU A 275 13.08 -16.86 -7.65
C GLU A 275 12.03 -17.77 -6.97
N ALA A 276 11.32 -17.25 -5.97
CA ALA A 276 10.25 -17.98 -5.30
C ALA A 276 9.07 -18.28 -6.24
N ALA A 277 8.72 -17.32 -7.11
CA ALA A 277 7.70 -17.49 -8.13
C ALA A 277 8.09 -18.54 -9.17
N GLU A 278 9.34 -18.51 -9.66
CA GLU A 278 9.89 -19.53 -10.55
C GLU A 278 9.86 -20.92 -9.91
N ALA A 279 10.18 -21.03 -8.61
CA ALA A 279 10.14 -22.30 -7.91
C ALA A 279 8.72 -22.89 -7.83
N VAL A 280 7.70 -22.04 -7.64
CA VAL A 280 6.29 -22.46 -7.66
C VAL A 280 5.85 -22.89 -9.05
N VAL A 281 6.24 -22.15 -10.11
CA VAL A 281 5.96 -22.51 -11.50
C VAL A 281 6.61 -23.84 -11.89
N LYS A 282 7.89 -24.02 -11.54
CA LYS A 282 8.63 -25.28 -11.76
C LYS A 282 8.00 -26.47 -11.03
N ASN A 283 7.27 -26.23 -9.95
CA ASN A 283 6.48 -27.26 -9.26
C ASN A 283 5.06 -27.45 -9.83
N GLY A 284 4.79 -26.93 -11.03
CA GLY A 284 3.53 -27.08 -11.75
C GLY A 284 2.43 -26.10 -11.37
N GLY A 285 2.74 -25.09 -10.54
CA GLY A 285 1.79 -24.04 -10.15
C GLY A 285 1.62 -22.96 -11.22
N LYS A 286 0.44 -22.35 -11.28
CA LYS A 286 0.23 -21.07 -11.98
C LYS A 286 0.31 -19.93 -10.95
N ILE A 287 0.73 -18.76 -11.40
CA ILE A 287 0.98 -17.61 -10.52
C ILE A 287 0.32 -16.33 -11.05
N ALA A 288 0.39 -15.25 -10.26
CA ALA A 288 -0.03 -13.92 -10.68
C ALA A 288 0.89 -12.83 -10.13
N PHE A 289 0.86 -11.65 -10.74
CA PHE A 289 1.64 -10.50 -10.26
C PHE A 289 0.75 -9.28 -10.00
N HIS A 290 1.07 -8.54 -8.93
CA HIS A 290 0.44 -7.26 -8.59
C HIS A 290 1.49 -6.18 -8.58
N PHE A 291 1.38 -5.21 -9.48
CA PHE A 291 2.11 -3.95 -9.34
C PHE A 291 1.19 -3.00 -8.58
N HIS A 292 1.14 -3.19 -7.26
CA HIS A 292 0.28 -2.41 -6.38
C HIS A 292 0.99 -2.20 -5.03
N PRO A 293 1.43 -0.97 -4.74
CA PRO A 293 1.29 0.25 -5.55
C PRO A 293 2.40 0.43 -6.59
N ILE A 294 2.06 0.96 -7.76
CA ILE A 294 2.99 1.66 -8.65
C ILE A 294 3.24 3.05 -8.06
N VAL A 295 4.51 3.42 -7.91
CA VAL A 295 4.96 4.66 -7.26
C VAL A 295 5.62 5.58 -8.29
N HIS A 296 5.22 6.85 -8.32
CA HIS A 296 5.82 7.86 -9.19
C HIS A 296 7.02 8.52 -8.50
N TYR A 297 8.18 8.47 -9.13
CA TYR A 297 9.44 9.09 -8.68
C TYR A 297 10.35 9.31 -9.90
N LYS A 298 11.35 10.19 -9.86
CA LYS A 298 12.06 10.67 -11.07
C LYS A 298 12.42 9.60 -12.12
N ASN A 299 12.90 8.43 -11.70
CA ASN A 299 13.34 7.35 -12.61
C ASN A 299 12.33 6.20 -12.73
N TRP A 300 11.08 6.40 -12.29
CA TRP A 300 10.06 5.35 -12.20
C TRP A 300 9.91 4.62 -13.54
N LYS A 301 9.84 5.37 -14.65
CA LYS A 301 9.53 4.84 -15.97
C LYS A 301 10.50 3.75 -16.39
N ASP A 302 11.80 4.06 -16.39
CA ASP A 302 12.84 3.12 -16.80
C ASP A 302 12.96 1.94 -15.83
N ASP A 303 12.79 2.20 -14.51
CA ASP A 303 12.85 1.15 -13.50
C ASP A 303 11.70 0.14 -13.63
N TYR A 304 10.49 0.62 -13.90
CA TYR A 304 9.32 -0.23 -14.10
C TYR A 304 9.37 -0.96 -15.45
N LEU A 305 9.90 -0.34 -16.51
CA LEU A 305 10.14 -1.03 -17.79
C LEU A 305 11.14 -2.18 -17.64
N ARG A 306 12.26 -1.96 -16.94
CA ARG A 306 13.23 -3.03 -16.61
C ARG A 306 12.61 -4.12 -15.75
N LEU A 307 11.73 -3.76 -14.81
CA LEU A 307 11.02 -4.73 -14.00
C LEU A 307 10.09 -5.60 -14.87
N ALA A 308 9.34 -5.01 -15.79
CA ALA A 308 8.49 -5.74 -16.72
C ALA A 308 9.29 -6.65 -17.66
N GLU A 309 10.45 -6.19 -18.13
CA GLU A 309 11.40 -6.99 -18.92
C GLU A 309 11.92 -8.20 -18.12
N SER A 310 12.33 -7.99 -16.86
CA SER A 310 12.79 -9.07 -15.98
C SER A 310 11.71 -10.14 -15.79
N VAL A 311 10.45 -9.74 -15.60
CA VAL A 311 9.31 -10.68 -15.54
C VAL A 311 9.16 -11.45 -16.85
N GLN A 312 9.15 -10.77 -18.01
CA GLN A 312 8.97 -11.43 -19.30
C GLN A 312 10.14 -12.32 -19.71
N SER A 313 11.34 -12.06 -19.19
CA SER A 313 12.53 -12.89 -19.44
C SER A 313 12.55 -14.21 -18.65
N ARG A 314 11.78 -14.30 -17.55
CA ARG A 314 11.80 -15.43 -16.61
C ARG A 314 10.57 -16.32 -16.68
N PHE A 315 9.45 -15.78 -17.14
CA PHE A 315 8.16 -16.47 -17.15
C PHE A 315 7.60 -16.50 -18.57
N SER A 316 6.89 -17.57 -18.89
CA SER A 316 6.00 -17.59 -20.05
C SER A 316 4.70 -16.88 -19.70
N SER A 317 4.02 -16.32 -20.71
CA SER A 317 2.65 -15.84 -20.52
C SER A 317 1.76 -16.94 -19.97
N ASP A 318 2.02 -18.21 -20.27
CA ASP A 318 1.19 -19.33 -19.84
C ASP A 318 1.27 -19.58 -18.32
N ASP A 319 2.36 -19.17 -17.67
CA ASP A 319 2.54 -19.33 -16.22
C ASP A 319 1.69 -18.34 -15.41
N ILE A 320 1.32 -17.22 -16.04
CA ILE A 320 0.73 -16.06 -15.38
C ILE A 320 -0.77 -16.00 -15.65
N LEU A 321 -1.60 -16.17 -14.62
CA LEU A 321 -3.05 -16.06 -14.77
C LEU A 321 -3.48 -14.61 -15.01
N PHE A 322 -2.96 -13.69 -14.20
CA PHE A 322 -3.29 -12.28 -14.31
C PHE A 322 -2.19 -11.36 -13.78
N ILE A 323 -2.22 -10.11 -14.27
CA ILE A 323 -1.43 -9.00 -13.79
C ILE A 323 -2.37 -7.87 -13.40
N SER A 324 -2.20 -7.33 -12.20
CA SER A 324 -2.96 -6.15 -11.77
C SER A 324 -2.07 -4.92 -11.61
N PHE A 325 -2.65 -3.75 -11.88
CA PHE A 325 -2.02 -2.46 -11.63
C PHE A 325 -2.85 -1.67 -10.63
N GLY A 326 -2.20 -1.04 -9.66
CA GLY A 326 -2.84 -0.11 -8.72
C GLY A 326 -1.87 0.97 -8.30
N SER A 327 -2.37 2.17 -8.04
CA SER A 327 -1.56 3.33 -7.65
C SER A 327 -1.55 3.53 -6.13
N LEU A 328 -0.61 4.34 -5.61
CA LEU A 328 -0.66 4.73 -4.20
C LEU A 328 -1.99 5.40 -3.87
N THR A 329 -2.69 4.86 -2.87
CA THR A 329 -3.94 5.41 -2.37
C THR A 329 -3.97 5.35 -0.85
N PHE A 330 -4.17 6.51 -0.23
CA PHE A 330 -4.15 6.68 1.21
C PHE A 330 -5.49 7.13 1.76
N ILE A 331 -5.88 6.58 2.90
CA ILE A 331 -6.89 7.21 3.74
C ILE A 331 -6.21 8.11 4.78
N LYS A 332 -6.92 9.13 5.26
CA LYS A 332 -6.40 10.08 6.26
C LYS A 332 -5.78 9.39 7.50
N PRO A 333 -6.35 8.31 8.06
CA PRO A 333 -5.72 7.58 9.17
C PRO A 333 -4.31 7.07 8.84
N VAL A 334 -4.07 6.57 7.63
CA VAL A 334 -2.76 6.04 7.22
C VAL A 334 -1.72 7.15 7.14
N ILE A 335 -2.08 8.30 6.56
CA ILE A 335 -1.18 9.48 6.50
C ILE A 335 -0.83 9.96 7.91
N LYS A 336 -1.81 9.99 8.82
CA LYS A 336 -1.58 10.35 10.23
C LYS A 336 -0.62 9.37 10.90
N GLU A 337 -0.78 8.07 10.67
CA GLU A 337 0.09 7.06 11.27
C GLU A 337 1.50 7.10 10.68
N ILE A 338 1.66 7.34 9.37
CA ILE A 338 2.98 7.54 8.74
C ILE A 338 3.73 8.70 9.42
N ARG A 339 3.09 9.87 9.58
CA ARG A 339 3.69 11.03 10.25
C ARG A 339 4.00 10.80 11.72
N LYS A 340 3.12 10.07 12.41
CA LYS A 340 3.29 9.67 13.81
C LYS A 340 4.48 8.71 13.97
N ARG A 341 4.61 7.71 13.10
CA ARG A 341 5.74 6.77 13.10
C ARG A 341 7.05 7.48 12.75
N GLY A 342 7.02 8.38 11.77
CA GLY A 342 8.22 9.04 11.25
C GLY A 342 9.18 8.07 10.55
N GLY A 343 10.46 8.41 10.63
CA GLY A 343 11.53 7.75 9.89
C GLY A 343 11.64 8.28 8.45
N ASN A 344 12.77 8.00 7.79
CA ASN A 344 12.96 8.46 6.42
C ASN A 344 12.01 7.72 5.47
N THR A 345 11.18 8.47 4.76
CA THR A 345 10.25 7.96 3.74
C THR A 345 9.84 9.11 2.85
N ASN A 346 9.74 8.86 1.54
CA ASN A 346 9.23 9.83 0.58
C ASN A 346 7.84 9.47 0.08
N ILE A 347 7.17 8.52 0.73
CA ILE A 347 5.92 7.96 0.23
C ILE A 347 4.75 8.96 0.24
N LEU A 348 4.86 10.03 1.04
CA LEU A 348 3.93 11.17 1.06
C LEU A 348 4.39 12.35 0.19
N LYS A 349 5.58 12.27 -0.44
CA LYS A 349 6.13 13.28 -1.35
C LYS A 349 5.54 13.09 -2.75
N MET A 350 4.25 13.37 -2.85
CA MET A 350 3.48 13.26 -4.08
C MET A 350 2.32 14.27 -4.11
N PRO A 351 1.88 14.70 -5.31
CA PRO A 351 0.61 15.37 -5.43
C PRO A 351 -0.52 14.43 -4.98
N MET A 352 -1.42 14.94 -4.14
CA MET A 352 -2.53 14.17 -3.58
C MET A 352 -3.87 14.82 -3.95
N VAL A 353 -4.70 14.07 -4.66
CA VAL A 353 -6.07 14.45 -5.00
C VAL A 353 -7.05 13.40 -4.45
N PRO A 354 -8.28 13.79 -4.10
CA PRO A 354 -9.29 12.85 -3.63
C PRO A 354 -9.81 11.96 -4.77
N ASP A 355 -9.99 10.67 -4.47
CA ASP A 355 -10.74 9.71 -5.28
C ASP A 355 -12.27 9.82 -5.00
N PRO A 356 -13.14 9.04 -5.67
CA PRO A 356 -14.59 9.04 -5.43
C PRO A 356 -15.06 8.69 -4.02
N HIS A 357 -14.15 8.18 -3.18
CA HIS A 357 -14.35 7.79 -1.79
C HIS A 357 -13.67 8.74 -0.81
N GLY A 358 -13.03 9.81 -1.29
CA GLY A 358 -12.27 10.75 -0.48
C GLY A 358 -10.92 10.20 0.02
N LYS A 359 -10.46 9.06 -0.51
CA LYS A 359 -9.08 8.59 -0.36
C LYS A 359 -8.18 9.47 -1.22
N LEU A 360 -6.91 9.62 -0.84
CA LEU A 360 -5.95 10.50 -1.50
C LEU A 360 -5.02 9.66 -2.38
N THR A 361 -4.95 9.99 -3.66
CA THR A 361 -4.14 9.30 -4.67
C THR A 361 -3.50 10.30 -5.62
N TYR A 362 -2.77 9.84 -6.64
CA TYR A 362 -2.20 10.68 -7.68
C TYR A 362 -3.28 11.32 -8.55
N PRO A 363 -3.01 12.50 -9.15
CA PRO A 363 -3.76 13.02 -10.28
C PRO A 363 -3.93 11.97 -11.39
N ASP A 364 -5.07 11.99 -12.07
CA ASP A 364 -5.41 10.96 -13.05
C ASP A 364 -4.43 10.88 -14.21
N ASP A 365 -3.84 12.00 -14.64
CA ASP A 365 -2.85 12.00 -15.72
C ASP A 365 -1.58 11.23 -15.35
N ILE A 366 -1.12 11.36 -14.10
CA ILE A 366 0.00 10.56 -13.57
C ILE A 366 -0.40 9.08 -13.55
N LYS A 367 -1.60 8.74 -13.04
CA LYS A 367 -2.05 7.34 -12.99
C LYS A 367 -2.14 6.72 -14.38
N VAL A 368 -2.70 7.43 -15.35
CA VAL A 368 -2.82 6.98 -16.73
C VAL A 368 -1.44 6.76 -17.34
N GLU A 369 -0.47 7.66 -17.10
CA GLU A 369 0.91 7.47 -17.59
C GLU A 369 1.57 6.22 -16.98
N LEU A 370 1.46 6.06 -15.65
CA LEU A 370 1.98 4.89 -14.93
C LEU A 370 1.39 3.59 -15.51
N PHE A 371 0.07 3.52 -15.62
CA PHE A 371 -0.63 2.30 -16.04
C PHE A 371 -0.46 2.02 -17.54
N LYS A 372 -0.48 3.03 -18.41
CA LYS A 372 -0.19 2.84 -19.84
C LYS A 372 1.21 2.32 -20.08
N THR A 373 2.19 2.87 -19.35
CA THR A 373 3.58 2.43 -19.47
C THR A 373 3.71 0.96 -19.10
N MET A 374 3.15 0.58 -17.95
CA MET A 374 3.19 -0.82 -17.51
C MET A 374 2.40 -1.75 -18.42
N TYR A 375 1.19 -1.37 -18.83
CA TYR A 375 0.37 -2.17 -19.74
C TYR A 375 1.06 -2.35 -21.10
N GLY A 376 1.62 -1.29 -21.67
CA GLY A 376 2.36 -1.33 -22.93
C GLY A 376 3.64 -2.16 -22.87
N ALA A 377 4.32 -2.18 -21.71
CA ALA A 377 5.51 -3.02 -21.49
C ALA A 377 5.21 -4.52 -21.63
N PHE A 378 3.98 -4.95 -21.36
CA PHE A 378 3.51 -6.33 -21.48
C PHE A 378 2.72 -6.59 -22.78
N SER A 379 2.96 -5.80 -23.85
CA SER A 379 2.23 -5.92 -25.13
C SER A 379 2.25 -7.33 -25.73
N ALA A 380 3.36 -8.06 -25.62
CA ALA A 380 3.47 -9.44 -26.10
C ALA A 380 2.56 -10.44 -25.36
N TRP A 381 2.05 -10.05 -24.18
CA TRP A 381 1.20 -10.86 -23.30
C TRP A 381 -0.27 -10.41 -23.33
N HIS A 382 -0.59 -9.36 -24.07
CA HIS A 382 -1.98 -8.98 -24.33
C HIS A 382 -2.72 -10.19 -24.91
N GLU A 383 -4.00 -10.34 -24.55
CA GLU A 383 -4.87 -11.49 -24.88
C GLU A 383 -4.49 -12.82 -24.20
N LYS A 384 -3.22 -13.03 -23.83
CA LYS A 384 -2.73 -14.26 -23.17
C LYS A 384 -2.84 -14.19 -21.65
N VAL A 385 -2.57 -13.03 -21.07
CA VAL A 385 -2.66 -12.77 -19.62
C VAL A 385 -3.84 -11.84 -19.36
N TYR A 386 -4.55 -12.03 -18.24
CA TYR A 386 -5.60 -11.12 -17.85
C TYR A 386 -5.01 -9.87 -17.18
N PHE A 387 -5.37 -8.67 -17.65
CA PHE A 387 -4.92 -7.41 -17.07
C PHE A 387 -6.11 -6.65 -16.48
N TYR A 388 -5.92 -6.02 -15.32
CA TYR A 388 -6.94 -5.13 -14.73
C TYR A 388 -6.32 -4.02 -13.87
N LEU A 389 -7.08 -2.93 -13.69
CA LEU A 389 -6.73 -1.85 -12.78
C LEU A 389 -7.53 -1.99 -11.48
N CYS A 390 -6.84 -1.99 -10.34
CA CYS A 390 -7.46 -2.09 -9.02
C CYS A 390 -7.77 -0.71 -8.46
N MET A 391 -8.98 -0.51 -7.93
CA MET A 391 -9.46 0.74 -7.33
C MET A 391 -9.61 1.93 -8.29
N GLU A 392 -9.66 1.69 -9.60
CA GLU A 392 -9.72 2.78 -10.59
C GLU A 392 -11.11 2.93 -11.24
N ARG A 393 -11.42 4.16 -11.63
CA ARG A 393 -12.68 4.55 -12.29
C ARG A 393 -12.69 4.11 -13.76
N ALA A 394 -13.89 3.93 -14.32
CA ALA A 394 -14.07 3.58 -15.73
C ALA A 394 -13.30 4.50 -16.69
N GLU A 395 -13.27 5.81 -16.42
CA GLU A 395 -12.52 6.79 -17.23
C GLU A 395 -11.03 6.46 -17.35
N ILE A 396 -10.40 5.95 -16.29
CA ILE A 396 -8.97 5.56 -16.33
C ILE A 396 -8.80 4.27 -17.12
N TRP A 397 -9.73 3.32 -17.00
CA TRP A 397 -9.76 2.12 -17.83
C TRP A 397 -9.86 2.47 -19.32
N ASP A 398 -10.78 3.35 -19.71
CA ASP A 398 -10.93 3.82 -21.08
C ASP A 398 -9.66 4.48 -21.60
N ARG A 399 -9.04 5.32 -20.77
CA ARG A 399 -7.80 5.99 -21.16
C ARG A 399 -6.66 5.00 -21.32
N VAL A 400 -6.52 3.98 -20.45
CA VAL A 400 -5.38 3.04 -20.40
C VAL A 400 -5.54 1.87 -21.38
N PHE A 401 -6.69 1.18 -21.35
CA PHE A 401 -6.98 -0.01 -22.14
C PHE A 401 -7.81 0.27 -23.39
N GLY A 402 -8.48 1.43 -23.48
CA GLY A 402 -9.42 1.74 -24.56
C GLY A 402 -10.84 1.19 -24.32
N TRP A 403 -11.09 0.58 -23.16
CA TRP A 403 -12.38 -0.03 -22.81
C TRP A 403 -12.52 -0.23 -21.30
N HIS A 404 -13.75 -0.45 -20.83
CA HIS A 404 -14.07 -0.86 -19.45
C HIS A 404 -15.30 -1.79 -19.38
N TYR A 405 -15.47 -2.48 -18.24
CA TYR A 405 -16.68 -3.25 -17.96
C TYR A 405 -17.81 -2.35 -17.44
N GLN A 406 -19.01 -2.51 -17.99
CA GLN A 406 -20.20 -1.74 -17.59
C GLN A 406 -20.66 -2.05 -16.16
N THR A 407 -20.39 -3.25 -15.66
CA THR A 407 -20.71 -3.64 -14.29
C THR A 407 -19.60 -4.49 -13.68
N ASN A 408 -19.47 -4.44 -12.35
CA ASN A 408 -18.53 -5.28 -11.62
C ASN A 408 -18.81 -6.77 -11.79
N SER A 409 -20.08 -7.15 -11.96
CA SER A 409 -20.46 -8.55 -12.23
C SER A 409 -19.96 -9.04 -13.60
N LEU A 410 -19.97 -8.19 -14.63
CA LEU A 410 -19.40 -8.54 -15.93
C LEU A 410 -17.87 -8.72 -15.84
N PHE A 411 -17.20 -7.85 -15.08
CA PHE A 411 -15.77 -8.02 -14.80
C PHE A 411 -15.51 -9.35 -14.07
N GLU A 412 -16.14 -9.59 -12.92
CA GLU A 412 -15.98 -10.82 -12.13
C GLU A 412 -16.21 -12.08 -12.98
N LYS A 413 -17.23 -12.08 -13.84
CA LYS A 413 -17.55 -13.20 -14.73
C LYS A 413 -16.49 -13.43 -15.80
N ASP A 414 -16.04 -12.38 -16.50
CA ASP A 414 -15.00 -12.55 -17.53
C ASP A 414 -13.65 -12.92 -16.92
N PHE A 415 -13.29 -12.30 -15.80
CA PHE A 415 -12.11 -12.64 -15.03
C PHE A 415 -12.12 -14.12 -14.66
N GLY A 416 -13.18 -14.57 -13.99
CA GLY A 416 -13.34 -15.96 -13.57
C GLY A 416 -13.26 -16.94 -14.74
N ARG A 417 -13.96 -16.65 -15.85
CA ARG A 417 -13.91 -17.48 -17.05
C ARG A 417 -12.48 -17.64 -17.57
N ARG A 418 -11.77 -16.53 -17.81
CA ARG A 418 -10.43 -16.55 -18.43
C ARG A 418 -9.38 -17.18 -17.52
N VAL A 419 -9.40 -16.88 -16.22
CA VAL A 419 -8.41 -17.47 -15.29
C VAL A 419 -8.66 -18.95 -15.07
N MET A 420 -9.92 -19.39 -14.96
CA MET A 420 -10.24 -20.82 -14.76
C MET A 420 -10.02 -21.65 -16.03
N GLU A 421 -10.30 -21.10 -17.22
CA GLU A 421 -9.93 -21.73 -18.50
C GLU A 421 -8.42 -21.97 -18.57
N LYS A 422 -7.63 -20.95 -18.23
CA LYS A 422 -6.16 -21.02 -18.26
C LYS A 422 -5.59 -21.95 -17.19
N LEU A 423 -6.19 -21.99 -16.00
CA LEU A 423 -5.77 -22.87 -14.92
C LEU A 423 -5.88 -24.35 -15.29
N ARG A 424 -6.81 -24.72 -16.18
CA ARG A 424 -6.97 -26.10 -16.69
C ARG A 424 -5.95 -26.47 -17.76
N GLN A 425 -5.21 -25.51 -18.30
CA GLN A 425 -4.16 -25.78 -19.29
C GLN A 425 -2.91 -26.30 -18.57
N PRO A 426 -2.26 -27.35 -19.10
CA PRO A 426 -1.00 -27.82 -18.53
C PRO A 426 0.06 -26.71 -18.57
N VAL A 427 0.91 -26.66 -17.53
CA VAL A 427 2.12 -25.83 -17.57
C VAL A 427 3.06 -26.46 -18.61
N GLN A 428 3.47 -25.71 -19.63
CA GLN A 428 4.48 -26.19 -20.58
C GLN A 428 5.80 -26.36 -19.83
N ALA A 429 6.37 -27.56 -19.93
CA ALA A 429 7.57 -27.98 -19.19
C ALA A 429 8.85 -27.31 -19.69
#